data_AF-A0A536D0K0-F1
#
_entry.id   AF-A0A536D0K0-F1
#
_cell.length_a   1.000
_cell.length_b   1.000
_cell.length_c   1.000
_cell.angle_alpha   90.00
_cell.angle_beta   90.00
_cell.angle_gamma   90.00
#
_symmetry.space_group_name_H-M   'P 1'
#
loop_
_entity.id
_entity.type
_entity.pdbx_description
1 polymer ?
#
loop_
_entity_poly.entity_id
_entity_poly.type
_entity_poly.pdbx_seq_one_letter_code
_entity_poly.pdbx_strand_id
1 'polypeptide(L)'
;MYGRSRGPFARHRVLASRRLRRRRGRRVFRGRVARGRVHAGSRLGAAARRARTRRVRSRPHGRRQRPEIASIGELRGKDLGVDAIESGYATLLYDILGRRGVARGSYRPVAVGGTAQRLDALLAGSIAGAMLAPPHDLRALAEGARVLASAADDFPGYPGVTVAARRSWARDHHDLVTRYCRALLAGARWAADRANRERVIELLGPEAGSPNAAVAMYEAEDRAREVAAPTLAQAHAAMVRVVELRHPGRPPEVERYFDPLFTASADPALA
;
A
#
# COMPACT_ATOMS: atom_id res chain seq x y z
N MET A 1 2.96 26.22 -11.61
CA MET A 1 2.79 25.66 -12.96
C MET A 1 1.71 24.58 -12.97
N TYR A 2 0.46 24.93 -13.31
CA TYR A 2 -0.47 23.96 -13.93
C TYR A 2 -0.27 23.93 -15.46
N GLY A 3 1.01 23.84 -15.85
CA GLY A 3 1.42 23.28 -17.12
C GLY A 3 2.01 21.91 -16.83
N ARG A 4 1.25 20.84 -17.06
CA ARG A 4 1.74 19.46 -17.26
C ARG A 4 2.66 18.84 -16.19
N SER A 5 2.63 19.19 -14.89
CA SER A 5 3.45 18.45 -13.90
C SER A 5 2.72 17.18 -13.41
N ARG A 6 3.20 16.01 -13.87
CA ARG A 6 2.67 14.67 -13.61
C ARG A 6 3.33 14.04 -12.37
N GLY A 7 2.61 13.96 -11.26
CA GLY A 7 3.06 13.25 -10.05
C GLY A 7 2.80 11.74 -10.11
N PRO A 8 3.41 10.92 -9.23
CA PRO A 8 3.16 9.48 -9.17
C PRO A 8 1.76 9.21 -8.57
N PHE A 9 0.86 8.63 -9.36
CA PHE A 9 -0.45 8.19 -8.88
C PHE A 9 -0.56 6.67 -9.01
N ALA A 10 -0.35 6.01 -7.87
CA ALA A 10 -0.49 4.58 -7.74
C ALA A 10 -1.97 4.17 -7.88
N ARG A 11 -2.29 3.37 -8.90
CA ARG A 11 -3.61 2.75 -9.04
C ARG A 11 -3.69 1.56 -8.08
N HIS A 12 -4.56 1.65 -7.09
CA HIS A 12 -4.77 0.57 -6.14
C HIS A 12 -5.64 -0.53 -6.76
N ARG A 13 -5.14 -1.75 -6.78
CA ARG A 13 -5.82 -2.92 -7.36
C ARG A 13 -6.15 -3.92 -6.28
N VAL A 14 -7.38 -4.40 -6.29
CA VAL A 14 -7.76 -5.58 -5.51
C VAL A 14 -7.24 -6.80 -6.25
N LEU A 15 -6.25 -7.45 -5.67
CA LEU A 15 -5.60 -8.63 -6.22
C LEU A 15 -5.95 -9.86 -5.39
N ALA A 16 -6.13 -10.99 -6.07
CA ALA A 16 -6.31 -12.29 -5.43
C ALA A 16 -5.26 -13.30 -5.87
N SER A 17 -4.92 -14.22 -4.94
CA SER A 17 -3.90 -15.23 -5.16
C SER A 17 -4.32 -16.25 -6.22
N ARG A 18 -3.39 -16.65 -7.08
CA ARG A 18 -3.54 -17.77 -8.03
C ARG A 18 -2.63 -18.94 -7.64
N ARG A 19 -2.92 -20.13 -8.16
CA ARG A 19 -2.06 -21.31 -8.03
C ARG A 19 -0.72 -21.08 -8.72
N LEU A 20 0.38 -21.11 -7.97
CA LEU A 20 1.73 -21.24 -8.53
C LEU A 20 1.86 -22.63 -9.19
N ARG A 21 1.91 -22.67 -10.53
CA ARG A 21 2.34 -23.89 -11.24
C ARG A 21 3.83 -24.08 -10.96
N ARG A 22 4.21 -25.27 -10.45
CA ARG A 22 5.62 -25.64 -10.26
C ARG A 22 6.37 -25.50 -11.60
N ARG A 23 7.36 -24.62 -11.69
CA ARG A 23 8.52 -24.86 -12.58
C ARG A 23 9.31 -26.03 -11.98
N ARG A 24 9.27 -27.20 -12.62
CA ARG A 24 10.18 -28.31 -12.31
C ARG A 24 11.57 -27.95 -12.84
N GLY A 25 12.58 -27.96 -11.97
CA GLY A 25 13.98 -28.09 -12.39
C GLY A 25 14.97 -27.20 -11.66
N ARG A 26 15.59 -27.73 -10.60
CA ARG A 26 17.02 -28.08 -10.51
C ARG A 26 17.39 -28.30 -9.04
N ARG A 27 17.89 -29.49 -8.73
CA ARG A 27 18.49 -29.84 -7.44
C ARG A 27 19.80 -29.07 -7.30
N VAL A 28 20.05 -28.46 -6.14
CA VAL A 28 21.41 -28.14 -5.70
C VAL A 28 21.55 -28.50 -4.21
N PHE A 29 22.67 -29.16 -3.96
CA PHE A 29 23.35 -29.63 -2.75
C PHE A 29 22.90 -29.21 -1.34
N ARG A 30 23.00 -30.18 -0.42
CA ARG A 30 23.02 -30.01 1.04
C ARG A 30 24.45 -29.67 1.50
N GLY A 31 24.59 -28.62 2.31
CA GLY A 31 25.80 -28.28 3.07
C GLY A 31 25.47 -28.13 4.57
N ARG A 32 26.38 -28.60 5.43
CA ARG A 32 26.25 -28.75 6.89
C ARG A 32 26.14 -27.43 7.67
N VAL A 33 25.47 -27.50 8.83
CA VAL A 33 25.45 -26.47 9.89
C VAL A 33 26.67 -26.66 10.80
N ALA A 34 27.38 -25.56 11.10
CA ALA A 34 28.39 -25.48 12.16
C ALA A 34 27.97 -24.45 13.24
N ARG A 35 28.46 -24.69 14.47
CA ARG A 35 28.06 -24.12 15.77
C ARG A 35 28.89 -22.89 16.19
N GLY A 36 28.32 -22.08 17.11
CA GLY A 36 29.02 -21.17 18.05
C GLY A 36 29.05 -19.69 17.63
N ARG A 37 29.01 -18.65 18.48
CA ARG A 37 28.98 -18.47 19.95
C ARG A 37 28.47 -17.04 20.26
N VAL A 38 28.20 -16.77 21.54
CA VAL A 38 27.59 -15.57 22.16
C VAL A 38 28.65 -14.71 22.90
N HIS A 39 28.41 -13.40 23.01
CA HIS A 39 28.73 -12.48 24.15
C HIS A 39 27.65 -11.35 24.13
N ALA A 40 26.84 -10.95 25.15
CA ALA A 40 26.93 -10.69 26.60
C ALA A 40 27.83 -9.48 26.95
N GLY A 41 27.45 -8.42 27.70
CA GLY A 41 26.28 -8.01 28.50
C GLY A 41 26.17 -6.46 28.52
N SER A 42 25.38 -5.72 29.31
CA SER A 42 24.69 -5.88 30.61
C SER A 42 23.59 -4.77 30.71
N ARG A 43 22.31 -5.03 31.07
CA ARG A 43 21.64 -5.08 32.40
C ARG A 43 21.77 -3.76 33.21
N LEU A 44 20.69 -3.06 33.61
CA LEU A 44 19.74 -3.40 34.69
C LEU A 44 18.53 -2.43 34.71
N GLY A 45 17.37 -2.89 35.21
CA GLY A 45 16.21 -2.04 35.56
C GLY A 45 14.86 -2.77 35.48
N ALA A 46 14.55 -3.58 36.50
CA ALA A 46 13.34 -4.39 36.57
C ALA A 46 12.14 -3.62 37.16
N ALA A 47 10.93 -3.84 36.61
CA ALA A 47 9.68 -3.81 37.37
C ALA A 47 8.59 -4.60 36.62
N ALA A 48 8.17 -5.71 37.22
CA ALA A 48 7.22 -6.67 36.67
C ALA A 48 5.77 -6.16 36.74
N ARG A 49 5.03 -6.24 35.63
CA ARG A 49 3.57 -6.39 35.65
C ARG A 49 3.19 -7.59 34.79
N ARG A 50 2.55 -8.57 35.43
CA ARG A 50 2.08 -9.83 34.84
C ARG A 50 0.96 -9.55 33.85
N ALA A 51 1.29 -9.33 32.58
CA ALA A 51 0.33 -9.51 31.49
C ALA A 51 0.45 -10.96 31.01
N ARG A 52 -0.65 -11.73 31.09
CA ARG A 52 -0.76 -13.05 30.48
C ARG A 52 -0.61 -12.88 28.95
N THR A 53 0.61 -12.94 28.44
CA THR A 53 0.85 -13.04 27.00
C THR A 53 0.37 -14.42 26.57
N ARG A 54 -0.86 -14.47 26.03
CA ARG A 54 -1.35 -15.63 25.29
C ARG A 54 -0.43 -15.79 24.09
N ARG A 55 0.57 -16.67 24.21
CA ARG A 55 1.49 -17.03 23.15
C ARG A 55 0.63 -17.58 22.00
N VAL A 56 0.38 -16.76 20.98
CA VAL A 56 -0.21 -17.23 19.73
C VAL A 56 0.82 -18.16 19.14
N ARG A 57 0.64 -19.47 19.36
CA ARG A 57 1.37 -20.50 18.62
C ARG A 57 1.02 -20.30 17.16
N SER A 58 1.93 -19.69 16.40
CA SER A 58 1.91 -19.70 14.95
C SER A 58 1.93 -21.16 14.51
N ARG A 59 0.79 -21.65 14.04
CA ARG A 59 0.72 -22.99 13.45
C ARG A 59 1.59 -23.01 12.17
N PRO A 60 2.33 -24.09 11.90
CA PRO A 60 3.10 -24.18 10.66
C PRO A 60 2.12 -24.12 9.48
N HIS A 61 2.32 -23.16 8.58
CA HIS A 61 1.50 -23.02 7.38
C HIS A 61 1.95 -24.09 6.37
N GLY A 62 1.39 -25.29 6.49
CA GLY A 62 1.47 -26.26 5.40
C GLY A 62 0.89 -25.62 4.14
N ARG A 63 1.66 -25.59 3.05
CA ARG A 63 1.22 -25.08 1.73
C ARG A 63 -0.01 -25.86 1.28
N ARG A 64 -1.20 -25.38 1.62
CA ARG A 64 -2.46 -25.90 1.10
C ARG A 64 -2.49 -25.60 -0.40
N GLN A 65 -2.77 -26.63 -1.21
CA GLN A 65 -3.15 -26.42 -2.60
C GLN A 65 -4.43 -25.58 -2.57
N ARG A 66 -4.34 -24.31 -3.02
CA ARG A 66 -5.46 -23.38 -2.96
C ARG A 66 -6.31 -23.47 -4.22
N PRO A 67 -7.65 -23.39 -4.11
CA PRO A 67 -8.51 -23.08 -5.24
C PRO A 67 -8.10 -21.75 -5.86
N GLU A 68 -8.11 -21.68 -7.19
CA GLU A 68 -7.90 -20.45 -7.94
C GLU A 68 -9.08 -19.50 -7.69
N ILE A 69 -8.81 -18.28 -7.21
CA ILE A 69 -9.85 -17.25 -7.06
C ILE A 69 -10.02 -16.58 -8.43
N ALA A 70 -11.10 -16.93 -9.13
CA ALA A 70 -11.36 -16.46 -10.49
C ALA A 70 -12.23 -15.20 -10.53
N SER A 71 -13.06 -15.00 -9.51
CA SER A 71 -14.06 -13.93 -9.43
C SER A 71 -14.10 -13.27 -8.05
N ILE A 72 -14.67 -12.06 -7.98
CA ILE A 72 -14.78 -11.32 -6.71
C ILE A 72 -15.70 -12.03 -5.70
N GLY A 73 -16.73 -12.74 -6.18
CA GLY A 73 -17.66 -13.49 -5.32
C GLY A 73 -16.99 -14.62 -4.53
N GLU A 74 -15.88 -15.17 -5.03
CA GLU A 74 -15.12 -16.24 -4.37
C GLU A 74 -14.28 -15.75 -3.18
N LEU A 75 -14.23 -14.43 -2.94
CA LEU A 75 -13.67 -13.85 -1.73
C LEU A 75 -14.54 -14.10 -0.49
N ARG A 76 -15.79 -14.53 -0.67
CA ARG A 76 -16.66 -14.95 0.45
C ARG A 76 -16.04 -16.12 1.23
N GLY A 77 -16.07 -16.00 2.55
CA GLY A 77 -15.47 -16.90 3.53
C GLY A 77 -13.94 -16.83 3.61
N LYS A 78 -13.28 -15.91 2.89
CA LYS A 78 -11.82 -15.82 2.84
C LYS A 78 -11.25 -14.73 3.73
N ASP A 79 -9.94 -14.81 3.93
CA ASP A 79 -9.15 -13.83 4.66
C ASP A 79 -8.64 -12.76 3.70
N LEU A 80 -8.96 -11.49 3.95
CA LEU A 80 -8.51 -10.37 3.12
C LEU A 80 -7.53 -9.49 3.90
N GLY A 81 -6.35 -9.27 3.34
CA GLY A 81 -5.31 -8.47 3.97
C GLY A 81 -5.59 -6.96 3.86
N VAL A 82 -5.57 -6.28 5.00
CA VAL A 82 -5.69 -4.83 5.12
C VAL A 82 -4.50 -4.26 5.90
N ASP A 83 -4.27 -2.95 5.77
CA ASP A 83 -3.26 -2.23 6.54
C ASP A 83 -3.66 -2.14 8.02
N ALA A 84 -4.87 -1.66 8.28
CA ALA A 84 -5.56 -1.77 9.56
C ALA A 84 -7.06 -1.95 9.30
N ILE A 85 -7.77 -2.66 10.18
CA ILE A 85 -9.19 -3.01 9.97
C ILE A 85 -10.06 -1.75 9.85
N GLU A 86 -9.73 -0.71 10.60
CA GLU A 86 -10.49 0.55 10.65
C GLU A 86 -9.77 1.69 9.89
N SER A 87 -8.90 1.39 8.93
CA SER A 87 -8.25 2.42 8.10
C SER A 87 -9.19 2.90 7.00
N GLY A 88 -8.97 4.12 6.48
CA GLY A 88 -9.70 4.61 5.30
C GLY A 88 -9.42 3.73 4.07
N TYR A 89 -8.20 3.21 3.94
CA TYR A 89 -7.81 2.31 2.87
C TYR A 89 -8.57 0.97 2.90
N ALA A 90 -8.83 0.44 4.09
CA ALA A 90 -9.67 -0.74 4.29
C ALA A 90 -11.14 -0.44 3.98
N THR A 91 -11.64 0.75 4.36
CA THR A 91 -13.00 1.21 4.01
C THR A 91 -13.22 1.21 2.49
N LEU A 92 -12.27 1.68 1.68
CA LEU A 92 -12.36 1.59 0.22
C LEU A 92 -12.51 0.14 -0.25
N LEU A 93 -11.68 -0.78 0.25
CA LEU A 93 -11.79 -2.20 -0.10
C LEU A 93 -13.18 -2.74 0.22
N TYR A 94 -13.73 -2.41 1.39
CA TYR A 94 -15.05 -2.88 1.82
C TYR A 94 -16.17 -2.37 0.91
N ASP A 95 -16.11 -1.10 0.53
CA ASP A 95 -17.09 -0.49 -0.38
C ASP A 95 -17.01 -1.08 -1.79
N ILE A 96 -15.81 -1.21 -2.35
CA ILE A 96 -15.55 -1.85 -3.66
C ILE A 96 -16.13 -3.26 -3.73
N LEU A 97 -15.95 -4.04 -2.65
CA LEU A 97 -16.51 -5.39 -2.52
C LEU A 97 -18.04 -5.35 -2.37
N GLY A 98 -18.56 -4.44 -1.55
CA GLY A 98 -19.99 -4.25 -1.32
C GLY A 98 -20.75 -3.93 -2.62
N ARG A 99 -20.27 -2.97 -3.42
CA ARG A 99 -20.82 -2.61 -4.75
C ARG A 99 -20.90 -3.79 -5.71
N ARG A 100 -20.06 -4.80 -5.51
CA ARG A 100 -19.97 -6.02 -6.33
C ARG A 100 -20.61 -7.24 -5.65
N GLY A 101 -21.49 -7.02 -4.68
CA GLY A 101 -22.29 -8.06 -4.04
C GLY A 101 -21.56 -8.91 -2.99
N VAL A 102 -20.42 -8.44 -2.47
CA VAL A 102 -19.64 -9.11 -1.43
C VAL A 102 -19.73 -8.31 -0.14
N ALA A 103 -20.73 -8.62 0.69
CA ALA A 103 -21.08 -7.86 1.89
C ALA A 103 -20.00 -7.87 2.98
N ARG A 104 -19.88 -6.78 3.75
CA ARG A 104 -19.03 -6.65 4.95
C ARG A 104 -19.50 -7.68 6.00
N GLY A 105 -18.70 -8.72 6.22
CA GLY A 105 -19.08 -9.86 7.09
C GLY A 105 -19.12 -11.19 6.35
N SER A 106 -19.22 -11.16 5.02
CA SER A 106 -19.06 -12.36 4.19
C SER A 106 -17.60 -12.78 4.03
N TYR A 107 -16.62 -12.03 4.55
CA TYR A 107 -15.18 -12.32 4.55
C TYR A 107 -14.54 -11.82 5.85
N ARG A 108 -13.31 -12.27 6.15
CA ARG A 108 -12.57 -11.85 7.35
C ARG A 108 -11.43 -10.89 6.98
N PRO A 109 -11.49 -9.60 7.39
CA PRO A 109 -10.33 -8.73 7.26
C PRO A 109 -9.23 -9.13 8.25
N VAL A 110 -7.98 -9.10 7.79
CA VAL A 110 -6.78 -9.40 8.59
C VAL A 110 -5.84 -8.20 8.52
N ALA A 111 -5.52 -7.60 9.67
CA ALA A 111 -4.53 -6.54 9.76
C ALA A 111 -3.13 -7.13 9.54
N VAL A 112 -2.58 -6.91 8.34
CA VAL A 112 -1.26 -7.39 7.91
C VAL A 112 -0.23 -6.27 7.96
N GLY A 113 -0.66 -5.01 7.78
CA GLY A 113 0.21 -3.84 7.73
C GLY A 113 0.46 -3.34 6.30
N GLY A 114 1.65 -2.79 6.06
CA GLY A 114 2.00 -2.12 4.81
C GLY A 114 1.84 -2.98 3.55
N THR A 115 1.94 -2.33 2.38
CA THR A 115 1.74 -2.98 1.09
C THR A 115 2.74 -4.12 0.83
N ALA A 116 3.99 -4.00 1.29
CA ALA A 116 5.00 -5.06 1.26
C ALA A 116 4.57 -6.31 2.03
N GLN A 117 4.15 -6.12 3.28
CA GLN A 117 3.69 -7.22 4.13
C GLN A 117 2.44 -7.90 3.55
N ARG A 118 1.53 -7.12 2.96
CA ARG A 118 0.34 -7.66 2.28
C ARG A 118 0.68 -8.46 1.03
N LEU A 119 1.65 -8.01 0.24
CA LEU A 119 2.16 -8.79 -0.89
C LEU A 119 2.73 -10.13 -0.40
N ASP A 120 3.61 -10.11 0.59
CA ASP A 120 4.21 -11.34 1.12
C ASP A 120 3.15 -12.28 1.69
N ALA A 121 2.15 -11.75 2.40
CA ALA A 121 1.04 -12.52 2.92
C ALA A 121 0.18 -13.15 1.81
N LEU A 122 -0.03 -12.42 0.70
CA LEU A 122 -0.76 -12.89 -0.48
C LEU A 122 -0.01 -14.02 -1.18
N LEU A 123 1.29 -13.83 -1.43
CA LEU A 123 2.17 -14.82 -2.07
C LEU A 123 2.39 -16.05 -1.19
N ALA A 124 2.50 -15.87 0.12
CA ALA A 124 2.56 -16.98 1.09
C ALA A 124 1.23 -17.74 1.20
N GLY A 125 0.14 -17.17 0.68
CA GLY A 125 -1.20 -17.74 0.80
C GLY A 125 -1.65 -17.81 2.26
N SER A 126 -1.40 -16.75 3.03
CA SER A 126 -2.05 -16.56 4.34
C SER A 126 -3.37 -15.79 4.20
N ILE A 127 -3.42 -14.82 3.27
CA ILE A 127 -4.63 -14.12 2.82
C ILE A 127 -5.01 -14.56 1.40
N ALA A 128 -6.28 -14.44 1.01
CA ALA A 128 -6.77 -14.76 -0.33
C ALA A 128 -6.77 -13.57 -1.28
N GLY A 129 -6.87 -12.35 -0.74
CA GLY A 129 -6.79 -11.12 -1.53
C GLY A 129 -6.40 -9.91 -0.68
N ALA A 130 -5.92 -8.87 -1.35
CA ALA A 130 -5.59 -7.58 -0.75
C ALA A 130 -5.66 -6.48 -1.81
N MET A 131 -5.86 -5.25 -1.36
CA MET A 131 -5.67 -4.09 -2.22
C MET A 131 -4.20 -3.65 -2.18
N LEU A 132 -3.50 -3.77 -3.31
CA LEU A 132 -2.08 -3.43 -3.46
C LEU A 132 -1.91 -2.22 -4.39
N ALA A 133 -0.78 -1.53 -4.24
CA ALA A 133 -0.37 -0.44 -5.11
C ALA A 133 0.97 -0.80 -5.78
N PRO A 134 1.30 -0.18 -6.92
CA PRO A 134 2.65 -0.23 -7.47
C PRO A 134 3.75 0.05 -6.43
N PRO A 135 4.89 -0.65 -6.49
CA PRO A 135 5.24 -1.72 -7.44
C PRO A 135 4.70 -3.13 -7.07
N HIS A 136 4.00 -3.25 -5.95
CA HIS A 136 3.70 -4.53 -5.32
C HIS A 136 2.62 -5.30 -6.07
N ASP A 137 1.67 -4.58 -6.66
CA ASP A 137 0.65 -5.16 -7.50
C ASP A 137 1.25 -5.80 -8.77
N LEU A 138 2.24 -5.16 -9.39
CA LEU A 138 2.97 -5.70 -10.55
C LEU A 138 3.72 -6.98 -10.20
N ARG A 139 4.38 -7.01 -9.03
CA ARG A 139 5.05 -8.22 -8.55
C ARG A 139 4.04 -9.35 -8.28
N ALA A 140 2.90 -9.04 -7.66
CA ALA A 140 1.83 -10.02 -7.48
C ALA A 140 1.32 -10.58 -8.82
N LEU A 141 1.12 -9.73 -9.83
CA LEU A 141 0.70 -10.14 -11.17
C LEU A 141 1.75 -11.03 -11.85
N ALA A 142 3.03 -10.69 -11.74
CA ALA A 142 4.14 -11.50 -12.26
C ALA A 142 4.19 -12.90 -11.59
N GLU A 143 3.83 -12.98 -10.31
CA GLU A 143 3.69 -14.23 -9.55
C GLU A 143 2.33 -14.92 -9.78
N GLY A 144 1.52 -14.40 -10.71
CA GLY A 144 0.30 -15.01 -11.20
C GLY A 144 -0.99 -14.55 -10.53
N ALA A 145 -0.95 -13.59 -9.58
CA ALA A 145 -2.16 -13.01 -9.00
C ALA A 145 -3.06 -12.40 -10.08
N ARG A 146 -4.34 -12.20 -9.76
CA ARG A 146 -5.35 -11.66 -10.69
C ARG A 146 -5.96 -10.38 -10.14
N VAL A 147 -6.14 -9.38 -11.00
CA VAL A 147 -6.93 -8.17 -10.70
C VAL A 147 -8.41 -8.55 -10.68
N LEU A 148 -9.08 -8.26 -9.57
CA LEU A 148 -10.52 -8.45 -9.40
C LEU A 148 -11.31 -7.13 -9.45
N ALA A 149 -10.68 -6.04 -9.05
CA ALA A 149 -11.22 -4.69 -9.13
C ALA A 149 -10.09 -3.65 -9.09
N SER A 150 -10.38 -2.45 -9.60
CA SER A 150 -9.51 -1.29 -9.50
C SER A 150 -10.22 -0.21 -8.67
N ALA A 151 -9.53 0.33 -7.66
CA ALA A 151 -10.10 1.39 -6.84
C ALA A 151 -10.35 2.68 -7.62
N ALA A 152 -9.63 2.89 -8.72
CA ALA A 152 -9.83 4.05 -9.59
C ALA A 152 -11.18 4.02 -10.32
N ASP A 153 -11.81 2.86 -10.43
CA ASP A 153 -13.11 2.70 -11.11
C ASP A 153 -14.23 3.27 -10.22
N ASP A 154 -14.12 3.11 -8.90
CA ASP A 154 -15.14 3.55 -7.92
C ASP A 154 -14.75 4.88 -7.24
N PHE A 155 -13.46 5.12 -7.06
CA PHE A 155 -12.91 6.30 -6.37
C PHE A 155 -11.90 7.04 -7.27
N PRO A 156 -12.35 7.63 -8.38
CA PRO A 156 -11.49 8.46 -9.20
C PRO A 156 -10.97 9.64 -8.36
N GLY A 157 -9.66 9.86 -8.38
CA GLY A 157 -8.99 10.92 -7.65
C GLY A 157 -8.65 10.63 -6.19
N TYR A 158 -8.88 9.41 -5.69
CA TYR A 158 -8.42 9.05 -4.35
C TYR A 158 -6.89 9.14 -4.24
N PRO A 159 -6.34 9.91 -3.28
CA PRO A 159 -4.90 10.06 -3.12
C PRO A 159 -4.30 8.77 -2.54
N GLY A 160 -3.47 8.09 -3.34
CA GLY A 160 -2.96 6.77 -2.97
C GLY A 160 -1.93 6.76 -1.85
N VAL A 161 -0.97 7.68 -1.89
CA VAL A 161 0.04 7.87 -0.84
C VAL A 161 -0.10 9.28 -0.29
N THR A 162 -0.21 9.39 1.04
CA THR A 162 -0.35 10.66 1.75
C THR A 162 0.66 10.74 2.88
N VAL A 163 1.05 11.96 3.22
CA VAL A 163 1.83 12.27 4.43
C VAL A 163 0.84 12.70 5.50
N ALA A 164 0.99 12.16 6.70
CA ALA A 164 0.16 12.51 7.84
C ALA A 164 1.01 12.99 9.02
N ALA A 165 0.54 14.04 9.69
CA ALA A 165 1.10 14.55 10.94
C ALA A 165 -0.04 14.93 11.90
N ARG A 166 0.27 15.03 13.20
CA ARG A 166 -0.69 15.60 14.15
C ARG A 166 -0.94 17.06 13.82
N ARG A 167 -2.21 17.49 13.75
CA ARG A 167 -2.57 18.88 13.42
C ARG A 167 -1.87 19.91 14.30
N SER A 168 -1.87 19.70 15.62
CA SER A 168 -1.21 20.62 16.56
C SER A 168 0.27 20.75 16.23
N TRP A 169 0.98 19.62 16.13
CA TRP A 169 2.39 19.60 15.78
C TRP A 169 2.68 20.26 14.43
N ALA A 170 1.88 19.99 13.40
CA ALA A 170 2.07 20.58 12.07
C ALA A 170 1.86 22.10 12.07
N ARG A 171 0.93 22.62 12.89
CA ARG A 171 0.74 24.06 13.09
C ARG A 171 1.94 24.69 13.81
N ASP A 172 2.41 24.05 14.88
CA ASP A 172 3.56 24.53 15.66
C ASP A 172 4.87 24.49 14.86
N HIS A 173 4.94 23.66 13.82
CA HIS A 173 6.12 23.46 12.96
C HIS A 173 5.82 23.82 11.50
N HIS A 174 4.98 24.83 11.27
CA HIS A 174 4.47 25.17 9.94
C HIS A 174 5.57 25.27 8.88
N ASP A 175 6.62 26.05 9.13
CA ASP A 175 7.71 26.26 8.18
C ASP A 175 8.47 24.97 7.83
N LEU A 176 8.68 24.10 8.81
CA LEU A 176 9.33 22.81 8.61
C LEU A 176 8.45 21.92 7.70
N VAL A 177 7.14 21.87 7.97
CA VAL A 177 6.18 21.11 7.16
C VAL A 177 6.14 21.67 5.74
N THR A 178 6.07 22.99 5.55
CA THR A 178 6.08 23.61 4.22
C THR A 178 7.36 23.28 3.45
N ARG A 179 8.54 23.38 4.08
CA ARG A 179 9.82 23.01 3.45
C ARG A 179 9.88 21.53 3.09
N TYR A 180 9.37 20.66 3.96
CA TYR A 180 9.26 19.23 3.69
C TYR A 180 8.36 18.94 2.49
N CYS A 181 7.16 19.53 2.43
CA CYS A 181 6.26 19.41 1.29
C CYS A 181 6.89 19.93 -0.01
N ARG A 182 7.62 21.06 0.04
CA ARG A 182 8.38 21.58 -1.12
C ARG A 182 9.42 20.59 -1.61
N ALA A 183 10.21 20.02 -0.70
CA ALA A 183 11.23 19.03 -1.05
C ALA A 183 10.62 17.76 -1.66
N LEU A 184 9.50 17.27 -1.11
CA LEU A 184 8.77 16.13 -1.67
C LEU A 184 8.25 16.42 -3.08
N LEU A 185 7.63 17.59 -3.29
CA LEU A 185 7.13 17.99 -4.60
C LEU A 185 8.26 18.17 -5.62
N ALA A 186 9.39 18.75 -5.20
CA ALA A 186 10.57 18.89 -6.04
C ALA A 186 11.15 17.52 -6.42
N GLY A 187 11.30 16.60 -5.47
CA GLY A 187 11.76 15.24 -5.73
C GLY A 187 10.83 14.46 -6.64
N ALA A 188 9.51 14.57 -6.44
CA ALA A 188 8.51 13.94 -7.30
C ALA A 188 8.58 14.48 -8.75
N ARG A 189 8.78 15.80 -8.93
CA ARG A 189 8.96 16.41 -10.25
C ARG A 189 10.26 15.99 -10.90
N TRP A 190 11.36 15.98 -10.16
CA TRP A 190 12.65 15.50 -10.64
C TRP A 190 12.56 14.04 -11.12
N ALA A 191 11.90 13.16 -10.35
CA ALA A 191 11.72 11.76 -10.70
C ALA A 191 10.71 11.51 -11.85
N ALA A 192 9.86 12.50 -12.15
CA ALA A 192 8.91 12.45 -13.26
C ALA A 192 9.49 13.00 -14.57
N ASP A 193 10.58 13.76 -14.50
CA ASP A 193 11.31 14.21 -15.67
C ASP A 193 12.03 13.02 -16.32
N ARG A 194 11.67 12.72 -17.57
CA ARG A 194 12.24 11.60 -18.34
C ARG A 194 13.73 11.77 -18.60
N ALA A 195 14.29 12.99 -18.48
CA ALA A 195 15.73 13.21 -18.53
C ALA A 195 16.48 12.56 -17.34
N ASN A 196 15.81 12.27 -16.23
CA ASN A 196 16.40 11.62 -15.06
C ASN A 196 16.15 10.11 -15.01
N ARG A 197 15.60 9.51 -16.09
CA ARG A 197 15.15 8.12 -16.14
C ARG A 197 16.18 7.13 -15.60
N GLU A 198 17.42 7.18 -16.08
CA GLU A 198 18.48 6.24 -15.71
C GLU A 198 18.78 6.33 -14.22
N ARG A 199 18.86 7.56 -13.68
CA ARG A 199 19.13 7.80 -12.27
C ARG A 199 17.97 7.36 -11.38
N VAL A 200 16.73 7.54 -11.81
CA VAL A 200 15.55 7.06 -11.09
C VAL A 200 15.53 5.52 -11.05
N ILE A 201 15.82 4.85 -12.17
CA ILE A 201 15.88 3.38 -12.23
C ILE A 201 16.96 2.85 -11.28
N GLU A 202 18.12 3.51 -11.21
CA GLU A 202 19.18 3.16 -10.27
C GLU A 202 18.71 3.26 -8.80
N LEU A 203 18.03 4.37 -8.44
CA LEU A 203 17.48 4.58 -7.10
C LEU A 203 16.38 3.58 -6.73
N LEU A 204 15.65 3.04 -7.70
CA LEU A 204 14.63 1.99 -7.49
C LEU A 204 15.23 0.60 -7.28
N GLY A 205 16.51 0.39 -7.65
CA GLY A 205 17.18 -0.91 -7.64
C GLY A 205 17.05 -1.71 -6.32
N PRO A 206 17.33 -1.11 -5.15
CA PRO A 206 17.25 -1.81 -3.86
C PRO A 206 15.86 -2.38 -3.54
N GLU A 207 14.80 -1.64 -3.88
CA GLU A 207 13.40 -2.05 -3.64
C GLU A 207 12.88 -3.01 -4.71
N ALA A 208 13.32 -2.84 -5.95
CA ALA A 208 12.87 -3.64 -7.08
C ALA A 208 13.38 -5.09 -7.05
N GLY A 209 14.52 -5.34 -6.37
CA GLY A 209 15.15 -6.65 -6.26
C GLY A 209 15.82 -7.18 -7.53
N SER A 210 15.70 -6.48 -8.68
CA SER A 210 16.49 -6.72 -9.89
C SER A 210 16.49 -5.51 -10.83
N PRO A 211 17.48 -5.36 -11.73
CA PRO A 211 17.51 -4.29 -12.72
C PRO A 211 16.28 -4.25 -13.64
N ASN A 212 15.85 -5.41 -14.15
CA ASN A 212 14.66 -5.49 -15.02
C ASN A 212 13.38 -5.11 -14.27
N ALA A 213 13.27 -5.48 -12.99
CA ALA A 213 12.15 -5.04 -12.17
C ALA A 213 12.18 -3.52 -11.94
N ALA A 214 13.35 -2.92 -11.71
CA ALA A 214 13.47 -1.46 -11.53
C ALA A 214 13.03 -0.71 -12.80
N VAL A 215 13.44 -1.18 -13.98
CA VAL A 215 12.96 -0.66 -15.28
C VAL A 215 11.44 -0.82 -15.37
N ALA A 216 10.90 -2.01 -15.12
CA ALA A 216 9.46 -2.25 -15.21
C ALA A 216 8.65 -1.37 -14.24
N MET A 217 9.19 -1.09 -13.05
CA MET A 217 8.61 -0.18 -12.06
C MET A 217 8.59 1.26 -12.58
N TYR A 218 9.71 1.75 -13.11
CA TYR A 218 9.79 3.07 -13.72
C TYR A 218 8.78 3.22 -14.86
N GLU A 219 8.76 2.27 -15.81
CA GLU A 219 7.87 2.31 -16.97
C GLU A 219 6.39 2.22 -16.57
N ALA A 220 6.06 1.50 -15.50
CA ALA A 220 4.70 1.45 -14.98
C ALA A 220 4.27 2.77 -14.36
N GLU A 221 5.14 3.42 -13.58
CA GLU A 221 4.89 4.77 -13.04
C GLU A 221 4.82 5.82 -14.15
N ASP A 222 5.71 5.78 -15.15
CA ASP A 222 5.69 6.71 -16.28
C ASP A 222 4.40 6.57 -17.11
N ARG A 223 3.94 5.34 -17.38
CA ARG A 223 2.61 5.13 -17.99
C ARG A 223 1.47 5.59 -17.10
N ALA A 224 1.56 5.38 -15.78
CA ALA A 224 0.54 5.85 -14.85
C ALA A 224 0.44 7.39 -14.86
N ARG A 225 1.55 8.09 -15.07
CA ARG A 225 1.63 9.56 -15.22
C ARG A 225 1.02 10.10 -16.51
N GLU A 226 0.80 9.27 -17.53
CA GLU A 226 0.07 9.71 -18.73
C GLU A 226 -1.37 10.11 -18.41
N VAL A 227 -1.90 9.59 -17.29
CA VAL A 227 -3.19 9.97 -16.74
C VAL A 227 -2.99 11.24 -15.92
N ALA A 228 -3.84 12.24 -16.16
CA ALA A 228 -3.80 13.48 -15.41
C ALA A 228 -3.90 13.22 -13.90
N ALA A 229 -3.02 13.86 -13.14
CA ALA A 229 -3.13 13.96 -11.70
C ALA A 229 -4.52 14.48 -11.30
N PRO A 230 -5.16 13.95 -10.25
CA PRO A 230 -6.34 14.60 -9.71
C PRO A 230 -6.02 16.03 -9.29
N THR A 231 -6.91 16.96 -9.61
CA THR A 231 -6.88 18.32 -9.07
C THR A 231 -7.10 18.30 -7.56
N LEU A 232 -6.75 19.38 -6.87
CA LEU A 232 -7.04 19.53 -5.43
C LEU A 232 -8.53 19.33 -5.13
N ALA A 233 -9.40 19.86 -5.99
CA ALA A 233 -10.85 19.68 -5.89
C ALA A 233 -11.28 18.21 -6.07
N GLN A 234 -10.68 17.48 -7.02
CA GLN A 234 -10.95 16.06 -7.20
C GLN A 234 -10.47 15.21 -6.03
N ALA A 235 -9.29 15.52 -5.48
CA ALA A 235 -8.75 14.85 -4.31
C ALA A 235 -9.62 15.15 -3.07
N HIS A 236 -10.06 16.39 -2.88
CA HIS A 236 -10.97 16.81 -1.82
C HIS A 236 -12.30 16.05 -1.92
N ALA A 237 -12.95 16.05 -3.09
CA ALA A 237 -14.20 15.32 -3.32
C ALA A 237 -14.05 13.81 -3.09
N ALA A 238 -12.91 13.22 -3.48
CA ALA A 238 -12.62 11.82 -3.17
C ALA A 238 -12.49 11.59 -1.66
N MET A 239 -11.83 12.50 -0.93
CA MET A 239 -11.69 12.41 0.53
C MET A 239 -13.03 12.59 1.26
N VAL A 240 -13.91 13.49 0.81
CA VAL A 240 -15.28 13.64 1.34
C VAL A 240 -16.01 12.31 1.29
N ARG A 241 -16.03 11.65 0.12
CA ARG A 241 -16.67 10.33 -0.04
C ARG A 241 -16.12 9.29 0.93
N VAL A 242 -14.81 9.31 1.18
CA VAL A 242 -14.18 8.37 2.11
C VAL A 242 -14.55 8.66 3.57
N VAL A 243 -14.66 9.93 3.93
CA VAL A 243 -15.13 10.36 5.25
C VAL A 243 -16.59 9.96 5.48
N GLU A 244 -17.45 10.15 4.48
CA GLU A 244 -18.85 9.71 4.51
C GLU A 244 -18.98 8.19 4.70
N LEU A 245 -18.22 7.41 3.94
CA LEU A 245 -18.20 5.95 4.06
C LEU A 245 -17.73 5.49 5.45
N ARG A 246 -16.83 6.24 6.07
CA ARG A 246 -16.29 5.92 7.39
C ARG A 246 -17.22 6.32 8.53
N HIS A 247 -18.04 7.35 8.33
CA HIS A 247 -18.90 7.94 9.34
C HIS A 247 -20.34 8.08 8.80
N PRO A 248 -21.03 6.96 8.54
CA PRO A 248 -22.38 7.00 8.00
C PRO A 248 -23.32 7.79 8.91
N GLY A 249 -24.12 8.67 8.32
CA GLY A 249 -25.12 9.49 9.00
C GLY A 249 -24.62 10.87 9.46
N ARG A 250 -23.50 10.94 10.17
CA ARG A 250 -22.94 12.22 10.64
C ARG A 250 -21.44 12.34 10.38
N PRO A 251 -21.05 12.51 9.10
CA PRO A 251 -19.64 12.67 8.76
C PRO A 251 -19.08 13.97 9.36
N PRO A 252 -17.87 13.95 9.93
CA PRO A 252 -17.15 15.17 10.26
C PRO A 252 -16.70 15.90 8.99
N GLU A 253 -16.43 17.20 9.09
CA GLU A 253 -15.79 17.98 8.02
C GLU A 253 -14.48 17.33 7.54
N VAL A 254 -14.27 17.27 6.22
CA VAL A 254 -13.09 16.61 5.61
C VAL A 254 -11.79 17.34 5.94
N GLU A 255 -11.87 18.63 6.24
CA GLU A 255 -10.77 19.50 6.69
C GLU A 255 -10.19 19.01 8.04
N ARG A 256 -10.92 18.16 8.75
CA ARG A 256 -10.40 17.45 9.93
C ARG A 256 -9.37 16.39 9.57
N TYR A 257 -9.29 15.95 8.31
CA TYR A 257 -8.37 14.95 7.80
C TYR A 257 -7.40 15.48 6.75
N PHE A 258 -7.78 16.54 6.04
CA PHE A 258 -7.01 17.11 4.94
C PHE A 258 -6.89 18.62 5.10
N ASP A 259 -5.66 19.12 5.26
CA ASP A 259 -5.39 20.55 5.35
C ASP A 259 -4.73 21.03 4.03
N PRO A 260 -5.47 21.71 3.14
CA PRO A 260 -4.94 22.13 1.85
C PRO A 260 -3.89 23.24 1.98
N LEU A 261 -3.85 23.96 3.11
CA LEU A 261 -2.99 25.14 3.28
C LEU A 261 -1.51 24.81 3.15
N PHE A 262 -1.08 23.63 3.63
CA PHE A 262 0.32 23.21 3.51
C PHE A 262 0.71 22.91 2.05
N THR A 263 -0.22 22.35 1.28
CA THR A 263 0.00 22.04 -0.15
C THR A 263 0.05 23.33 -0.97
N ALA A 264 -0.90 24.24 -0.74
CA ALA A 264 -0.93 25.57 -1.34
C ALA A 264 0.30 26.42 -0.97
N SER A 265 0.77 26.35 0.27
CA SER A 265 1.97 27.08 0.72
C SER A 265 3.27 26.48 0.15
N ALA A 266 3.29 25.17 -0.10
CA ALA A 266 4.44 24.49 -0.68
C ALA A 266 4.58 24.82 -2.18
N ASP A 267 3.47 24.88 -2.91
CA ASP A 267 3.43 25.30 -4.30
C ASP A 267 2.16 26.15 -4.52
N PRO A 268 2.28 27.49 -4.59
CA PRO A 268 1.14 28.38 -4.81
C PRO A 268 0.37 28.08 -6.09
N ALA A 269 0.98 27.39 -7.03
CA ALA A 269 0.28 26.97 -8.23
C ALA A 269 -0.59 25.73 -8.02
N LEU A 270 -0.59 25.09 -6.85
CA LEU A 270 -1.52 24.02 -6.46
C LEU A 270 -2.71 24.55 -5.63
N ALA A 271 -2.71 25.84 -5.31
CA ALA A 271 -3.75 26.54 -4.56
C ALA A 271 -5.00 26.81 -5.40
#